data_AF-A0A930PQ18-F1
#
_entry.id   AF-A0A930PQ18-F1
#
_cell.length_a   1.000
_cell.length_b   1.000
_cell.length_c   1.000
_cell.angle_alpha   90.00
_cell.angle_beta   90.00
_cell.angle_gamma   90.00
#
_symmetry.space_group_name_H-M   'P 1'
#
loop_
_entity.id
_entity.type
_entity.pdbx_description
1 polymer ?
#
loop_
_entity_poly.entity_id
_entity_poly.type
_entity_poly.pdbx_seq_one_letter_code
_entity_poly.pdbx_strand_id
1 'polypeptide(L)'
;MTEIARRNMEDLKDIRRQLQENPESRELNNRYAQACLDIAKEYTVMSQGHIYICAPSDLEAVQYVIAKIPDASLLDGETLEEYKRLERAVTQARMNRFNPWGKLGDYYALILFIVMPSMAAPVLLLWELTVLGSDHTRDPRALIYLIPVALITAALLWVGWLVGRIPGWKYNALVVQENEKAELAKAEAEARQSTDSTP
;
A
#
# COMPACT_ATOMS: atom_id res chain seq x y z
N MET A 1 20.49 -15.16 14.99
CA MET A 1 19.80 -16.37 14.49
C MET A 1 19.90 -17.41 15.59
N THR A 2 18.79 -17.68 16.29
CA THR A 2 18.75 -18.58 17.46
C THR A 2 18.95 -20.05 17.03
N GLU A 3 19.43 -20.91 17.92
CA GLU A 3 19.62 -22.36 17.69
C GLU A 3 18.37 -23.02 17.08
N ILE A 4 17.19 -22.56 17.51
CA ILE A 4 15.86 -23.00 17.07
C ILE A 4 15.64 -22.67 15.59
N ALA A 5 15.99 -21.46 15.15
CA ALA A 5 15.83 -21.05 13.76
C ALA A 5 16.75 -21.85 12.81
N ARG A 6 17.95 -22.23 13.27
CA ARG A 6 18.84 -23.10 12.49
C ARG A 6 18.24 -24.50 12.32
N ARG A 7 17.71 -25.09 13.40
CA ARG A 7 17.09 -26.42 13.38
C ARG A 7 15.86 -26.48 12.48
N ASN A 8 14.98 -25.49 12.58
CA ASN A 8 13.80 -25.37 11.72
C ASN A 8 14.16 -25.24 10.23
N MET A 9 15.27 -24.56 9.91
CA MET A 9 15.73 -24.40 8.53
C MET A 9 16.34 -25.68 7.94
N GLU A 10 17.00 -26.50 8.78
CA GLU A 10 17.49 -27.83 8.41
C GLU A 10 16.30 -28.77 8.11
N ASP A 11 15.32 -28.80 9.02
CA ASP A 11 14.09 -29.58 8.87
C ASP A 11 13.32 -29.18 7.60
N LEU A 12 13.27 -27.88 7.27
CA LEU A 12 12.65 -27.39 6.05
C LEU A 12 13.33 -27.91 4.78
N LYS A 13 14.66 -28.02 4.78
CA LYS A 13 15.43 -28.57 3.65
C LYS A 13 15.18 -30.07 3.50
N ASP A 14 15.10 -30.79 4.61
CA ASP A 14 14.84 -32.22 4.60
C ASP A 14 13.42 -32.53 4.13
N ILE A 15 12.42 -31.79 4.61
CA ILE A 15 11.03 -31.91 4.12
C ILE A 15 10.97 -31.58 2.63
N ARG A 16 11.68 -30.53 2.16
CA ARG A 16 11.72 -30.18 0.73
C ARG A 16 12.30 -31.31 -0.12
N ARG A 17 13.33 -31.98 0.37
CA ARG A 17 13.95 -33.12 -0.31
C ARG A 17 12.97 -34.30 -0.38
N GLN A 18 12.31 -34.63 0.72
CA GLN A 18 11.27 -35.68 0.74
C GLN A 18 10.10 -35.35 -0.18
N LEU A 19 9.75 -34.07 -0.32
CA LEU A 19 8.71 -33.62 -1.23
C LEU A 19 9.12 -33.72 -2.71
N GLN A 20 10.40 -33.55 -3.04
CA GLN A 20 10.91 -33.83 -4.39
C GLN A 20 10.83 -35.32 -4.73
N GLU A 21 11.03 -36.19 -3.74
CA GLU A 21 10.94 -37.64 -3.88
C GLU A 21 9.47 -38.12 -3.94
N ASN A 22 8.54 -37.41 -3.29
CA ASN A 22 7.10 -37.71 -3.30
C ASN A 22 6.23 -36.42 -3.35
N PRO A 23 5.98 -35.87 -4.55
CA PRO A 23 5.27 -34.60 -4.70
C PRO A 23 3.76 -34.67 -4.43
N GLU A 24 3.15 -35.85 -4.49
CA GLU A 24 1.71 -36.03 -4.24
C GLU A 24 1.36 -36.20 -2.76
N SER A 25 2.37 -36.27 -1.88
CA SER A 25 2.15 -36.43 -0.44
C SER A 25 1.53 -35.17 0.17
N ARG A 26 0.22 -35.24 0.45
CA ARG A 26 -0.52 -34.17 1.15
C ARG A 26 0.09 -33.83 2.51
N GLU A 27 0.47 -34.84 3.29
CA GLU A 27 1.03 -34.64 4.63
C GLU A 27 2.36 -33.86 4.57
N LEU A 28 3.28 -34.25 3.69
CA LEU A 28 4.56 -33.55 3.54
C LEU A 28 4.36 -32.14 2.99
N ASN A 29 3.41 -31.96 2.06
CA ASN A 29 3.11 -30.65 1.51
C ASN A 29 2.51 -29.71 2.56
N ASN A 30 1.60 -30.21 3.41
CA ASN A 30 1.06 -29.44 4.53
C ASN A 30 2.13 -29.04 5.54
N ARG A 31 2.99 -29.98 5.95
CA ARG A 31 4.09 -29.67 6.87
C ARG A 31 5.05 -28.63 6.30
N TYR A 32 5.38 -28.76 5.01
CA TYR A 32 6.24 -27.80 4.32
C TYR A 32 5.58 -26.42 4.20
N ALA A 33 4.31 -26.37 3.79
CA ALA A 33 3.55 -25.14 3.65
C ALA A 33 3.35 -24.44 4.99
N GLN A 34 3.06 -25.17 6.07
CA GLN A 34 2.91 -24.61 7.41
C GLN A 34 4.22 -23.99 7.90
N ALA A 35 5.35 -24.68 7.71
CA ALA A 35 6.64 -24.11 8.08
C ALA A 35 7.00 -22.87 7.25
N CYS A 36 6.63 -22.84 5.96
CA CYS A 36 6.72 -21.64 5.13
C CYS A 36 5.81 -20.51 5.66
N LEU A 37 4.56 -20.79 6.03
CA LEU A 37 3.64 -19.81 6.58
C LEU A 37 4.15 -19.24 7.92
N ASP A 38 4.74 -20.06 8.78
CA ASP A 38 5.30 -19.62 10.05
C ASP A 38 6.52 -18.71 9.85
N ILE A 39 7.39 -19.02 8.88
CA ILE A 39 8.46 -18.10 8.48
C ILE A 39 7.87 -16.79 7.94
N ALA A 40 6.82 -16.86 7.12
CA ALA A 40 6.18 -15.66 6.59
C ALA A 40 5.56 -14.79 7.70
N LYS A 41 4.98 -15.40 8.75
CA LYS A 41 4.43 -14.69 9.91
C LYS A 41 5.48 -13.79 10.58
N GLU A 42 6.75 -14.18 10.62
CA GLU A 42 7.85 -13.35 11.18
C GLU A 42 8.05 -12.03 10.41
N TYR A 43 7.70 -11.99 9.12
CA TYR A 43 7.84 -10.81 8.26
C TYR A 43 6.52 -10.05 8.09
N THR A 44 5.47 -10.42 8.82
CA THR A 44 4.16 -9.78 8.71
C THR A 44 3.64 -9.33 10.06
N VAL A 45 2.88 -8.25 10.07
CA VAL A 45 2.25 -7.72 11.29
C VAL A 45 0.75 -7.99 11.23
N MET A 46 0.22 -8.63 12.26
CA MET A 46 -1.22 -8.81 12.44
C MET A 46 -1.79 -7.59 13.16
N SER A 47 -2.81 -6.95 12.60
CA SER A 47 -3.56 -5.86 13.22
C SER A 47 -5.04 -5.99 12.88
N GLN A 48 -5.94 -5.93 13.87
CA GLN A 48 -7.39 -6.08 13.69
C GLN A 48 -7.81 -7.32 12.87
N GLY A 49 -7.08 -8.44 12.99
CA GLY A 49 -7.37 -9.67 12.24
C GLY A 49 -6.93 -9.66 10.76
N HIS A 50 -6.23 -8.61 10.33
CA HIS A 50 -5.65 -8.48 8.99
C HIS A 50 -4.12 -8.57 9.05
N ILE A 51 -3.54 -9.17 8.01
CA ILE A 51 -2.10 -9.29 7.84
C ILE A 51 -1.61 -8.08 7.04
N TYR A 52 -0.67 -7.33 7.61
CA TYR A 52 -0.04 -6.18 7.00
C TYR A 52 1.45 -6.44 6.76
N ILE A 53 1.90 -6.12 5.54
CA ILE A 53 3.31 -6.12 5.19
C ILE A 53 3.79 -4.67 5.15
N CYS A 54 4.70 -4.33 6.06
CA CYS A 54 5.07 -2.94 6.33
C CYS A 54 6.38 -2.50 5.68
N ALA A 55 7.19 -3.44 5.16
CA ALA A 55 8.42 -3.14 4.42
C ALA A 55 8.50 -3.84 3.06
N PRO A 56 9.30 -3.31 2.12
CA PRO A 56 9.46 -3.89 0.79
C PRO A 56 10.34 -5.15 0.85
N SER A 57 11.33 -5.17 1.74
CA SER A 57 12.14 -6.34 2.07
C SER A 57 11.28 -7.49 2.57
N ASP A 58 10.30 -7.18 3.41
CA ASP A 58 9.38 -8.15 4.00
C ASP A 58 8.43 -8.69 2.94
N LEU A 59 7.95 -7.83 2.04
CA LEU A 59 7.15 -8.24 0.89
C LEU A 59 7.92 -9.20 -0.03
N GLU A 60 9.21 -8.93 -0.28
CA GLU A 60 10.07 -9.79 -1.09
C GLU A 60 10.36 -11.12 -0.39
N ALA A 61 10.60 -11.10 0.92
CA ALA A 61 10.79 -12.30 1.73
C ALA A 61 9.53 -13.19 1.74
N VAL A 62 8.35 -12.61 1.98
CA VAL A 62 7.08 -13.33 1.99
C VAL A 62 6.75 -13.88 0.60
N GLN A 63 6.97 -13.11 -0.48
CA GLN A 63 6.80 -13.61 -1.85
C GLN A 63 7.73 -14.78 -2.17
N TYR A 64 8.99 -14.70 -1.73
CA TYR A 64 9.95 -15.77 -1.92
C TYR A 64 9.54 -17.07 -1.21
N VAL A 65 8.97 -16.95 -0.02
CA VAL A 65 8.49 -18.09 0.77
C VAL A 65 7.21 -18.68 0.17
N ILE A 66 6.24 -17.84 -0.21
CA ILE A 66 5.00 -18.28 -0.89
C ILE A 66 5.32 -18.98 -2.21
N ALA A 67 6.23 -18.45 -3.01
CA ALA A 67 6.60 -19.04 -4.30
C ALA A 67 7.27 -20.43 -4.17
N LYS A 68 7.72 -20.80 -2.97
CA LYS A 68 8.25 -22.14 -2.70
C LYS A 68 7.18 -23.15 -2.33
N ILE A 69 5.96 -22.72 -2.00
CA ILE A 69 4.85 -23.62 -1.70
C ILE A 69 4.44 -24.28 -3.04
N PRO A 70 4.53 -25.61 -3.15
CA PRO A 70 4.48 -26.28 -4.44
C PRO A 70 3.08 -26.35 -5.02
N ASP A 71 2.11 -26.93 -4.30
CA ASP A 71 0.75 -27.06 -4.79
C ASP A 71 -0.28 -26.74 -3.70
N ALA A 72 -1.01 -25.65 -3.90
CA ALA A 72 -2.06 -25.21 -2.99
C ALA A 72 -3.27 -26.15 -2.99
N SER A 73 -3.46 -26.97 -4.03
CA SER A 73 -4.59 -27.91 -4.13
C SER A 73 -4.48 -29.11 -3.19
N LEU A 74 -3.25 -29.42 -2.76
CA LEU A 74 -2.93 -30.51 -1.85
C LEU A 74 -2.87 -30.05 -0.38
N LEU A 75 -3.15 -28.78 -0.11
CA LEU A 75 -3.20 -28.23 1.24
C LEU A 75 -4.50 -28.62 1.95
N ASP A 76 -4.38 -28.88 3.24
CA ASP A 76 -5.53 -29.05 4.12
C ASP A 76 -6.29 -27.73 4.25
N GLY A 77 -7.59 -27.83 4.57
CA GLY A 77 -8.50 -26.68 4.58
C GLY A 77 -8.01 -25.52 5.45
N GLU A 78 -7.45 -25.81 6.63
CA GLU A 78 -6.91 -24.80 7.55
C GLU A 78 -5.66 -24.11 6.98
N THR A 79 -4.67 -24.89 6.52
CA THR A 79 -3.44 -24.38 5.90
C THR A 79 -3.73 -23.59 4.62
N LEU A 80 -4.71 -24.02 3.83
CA LEU A 80 -5.17 -23.34 2.63
C LEU A 80 -5.83 -21.99 2.95
N GLU A 81 -6.59 -21.90 4.03
CA GLU A 81 -7.17 -20.63 4.46
C GLU A 81 -6.11 -19.63 4.90
N GLU A 82 -5.14 -20.07 5.70
CA GLU A 82 -4.01 -19.23 6.11
C GLU A 82 -3.23 -18.74 4.88
N TYR A 83 -2.91 -19.65 3.95
CA TYR A 83 -2.27 -19.33 2.68
C TYR A 83 -3.05 -18.25 1.90
N LYS A 84 -4.37 -18.43 1.73
CA LYS A 84 -5.23 -17.45 1.02
C LYS A 84 -5.32 -16.10 1.71
N ARG A 85 -5.23 -16.05 3.05
CA ARG A 85 -5.19 -14.78 3.80
C ARG A 85 -3.88 -14.05 3.55
N LEU A 86 -2.76 -14.78 3.58
CA LEU A 86 -1.44 -14.24 3.31
C LEU A 86 -1.29 -13.77 1.86
N GLU A 87 -1.78 -14.54 0.89
CA GLU A 87 -1.77 -14.19 -0.54
C GLU A 87 -2.56 -12.89 -0.81
N ARG A 88 -3.71 -12.73 -0.15
CA ARG A 88 -4.48 -11.46 -0.21
C ARG A 88 -3.69 -10.29 0.36
N ALA A 89 -3.02 -10.48 1.50
CA ALA A 89 -2.17 -9.45 2.11
C ALA A 89 -0.99 -9.06 1.21
N VAL A 90 -0.34 -10.04 0.57
CA VAL A 90 0.74 -9.80 -0.42
C VAL A 90 0.22 -9.05 -1.63
N THR A 91 -0.96 -9.43 -2.14
CA THR A 91 -1.60 -8.75 -3.27
C THR A 91 -1.95 -7.31 -2.92
N GLN A 92 -2.51 -7.07 -1.73
CA GLN A 92 -2.84 -5.73 -1.24
C GLN A 92 -1.59 -4.89 -1.01
N ALA A 93 -0.54 -5.45 -0.42
CA ALA A 93 0.75 -4.77 -0.24
C ALA A 93 1.40 -4.43 -1.59
N ARG A 94 1.30 -5.31 -2.59
CA ARG A 94 1.73 -5.05 -3.97
C ARG A 94 0.92 -3.93 -4.60
N MET A 95 -0.40 -3.99 -4.52
CA MET A 95 -1.28 -2.93 -5.02
C MET A 95 -0.94 -1.59 -4.36
N ASN A 96 -0.77 -1.55 -3.04
CA ASN A 96 -0.37 -0.33 -2.33
C ASN A 96 1.04 0.15 -2.73
N ARG A 97 1.99 -0.75 -3.00
CA ARG A 97 3.32 -0.38 -3.54
C ARG A 97 3.23 0.33 -4.89
N PHE A 98 2.28 -0.06 -5.75
CA PHE A 98 2.12 0.47 -7.09
C PHE A 98 1.01 1.52 -7.25
N ASN A 99 0.15 1.71 -6.23
CA ASN A 99 -1.01 2.59 -6.29
C ASN A 99 -0.92 3.76 -5.28
N PRO A 100 -0.01 4.72 -5.48
CA PRO A 100 -0.02 5.98 -4.74
C PRO A 100 -1.20 6.90 -5.12
N TRP A 101 -2.02 6.51 -6.10
CA TRP A 101 -3.01 7.38 -6.74
C TRP A 101 -4.23 7.73 -5.89
N GLY A 102 -4.55 6.97 -4.83
CA GLY A 102 -5.77 7.17 -4.05
C GLY A 102 -5.92 8.58 -3.45
N LYS A 103 -4.85 9.13 -2.87
CA LYS A 103 -4.82 10.53 -2.39
C LYS A 103 -4.31 11.53 -3.44
N LEU A 104 -3.62 11.04 -4.47
CA LEU A 104 -3.08 11.88 -5.55
C LEU A 104 -4.17 12.32 -6.54
N GLY A 105 -5.18 11.48 -6.75
CA GLY A 105 -6.31 11.77 -7.63
C GLY A 105 -7.02 13.05 -7.24
N ASP A 106 -7.37 13.20 -5.95
CA ASP A 106 -8.04 14.39 -5.44
C ASP A 106 -7.16 15.65 -5.54
N TYR A 107 -5.86 15.52 -5.25
CA TYR A 107 -4.89 16.61 -5.37
C TYR A 107 -4.75 17.09 -6.83
N TYR A 108 -4.66 16.17 -7.78
CA TYR A 108 -4.60 16.52 -9.21
C TYR A 108 -5.92 17.06 -9.73
N ALA A 109 -7.05 16.52 -9.28
CA ALA A 109 -8.37 17.04 -9.62
C ALA A 109 -8.52 18.50 -9.13
N LEU A 110 -8.08 18.80 -7.92
CA LEU A 110 -8.09 20.17 -7.39
C LEU A 110 -7.21 21.11 -8.22
N ILE A 111 -6.01 20.67 -8.64
CA ILE A 111 -5.15 21.49 -9.50
C ILE A 111 -5.79 21.74 -10.87
N LEU A 112 -6.30 20.69 -11.51
CA LEU A 112 -6.81 20.77 -12.89
C LEU A 112 -8.17 21.46 -12.99
N PHE A 113 -9.07 21.28 -12.01
CA PHE A 113 -10.43 21.80 -12.06
C PHE A 113 -10.66 23.08 -11.25
N ILE A 114 -9.79 23.40 -10.29
CA ILE A 114 -9.96 24.60 -9.45
C ILE A 114 -8.82 25.58 -9.70
N VAL A 115 -7.57 25.16 -9.49
CA VAL A 115 -6.41 26.08 -9.57
C VAL A 115 -6.18 26.58 -11.00
N MET A 116 -6.15 25.68 -11.98
CA MET A 116 -5.89 26.05 -13.37
C MET A 116 -6.99 26.99 -13.94
N PRO A 117 -8.29 26.72 -13.78
CA PRO A 117 -9.33 27.65 -14.21
C PRO A 117 -9.30 28.98 -13.46
N SER A 118 -9.00 29.00 -12.16
CA SER A 118 -8.93 30.24 -11.37
C SER A 118 -7.81 31.19 -11.83
N MET A 119 -6.71 30.63 -12.37
CA MET A 119 -5.57 31.41 -12.89
C MET A 119 -5.74 31.77 -14.36
N ALA A 120 -6.37 30.90 -15.16
CA ALA A 120 -6.59 31.12 -16.59
C ALA A 120 -7.79 32.05 -16.88
N ALA A 121 -8.86 31.99 -16.07
CA ALA A 121 -10.06 32.79 -16.30
C ALA A 121 -9.82 34.32 -16.26
N PRO A 122 -9.02 34.89 -15.34
CA PRO A 122 -8.70 36.31 -15.35
C PRO A 122 -7.92 36.74 -16.61
N VAL A 123 -7.02 35.88 -17.10
CA VAL A 123 -6.23 36.13 -18.32
C VAL A 123 -7.12 36.12 -19.56
N LEU A 124 -8.06 35.17 -19.65
CA LEU A 124 -9.03 35.08 -20.72
C LEU A 124 -10.06 36.23 -20.68
N LEU A 125 -10.48 36.65 -19.47
CA LEU A 125 -11.40 37.77 -19.29
C LEU A 125 -10.74 39.10 -19.66
N LEU A 126 -9.47 39.31 -19.29
CA LEU A 126 -8.69 40.46 -19.74
C LEU A 126 -8.52 40.46 -21.27
N TRP A 127 -8.36 39.28 -21.90
CA TRP A 127 -8.31 39.14 -23.35
C TRP A 127 -9.65 39.41 -24.04
N GLU A 128 -10.79 39.01 -23.47
CA GLU A 128 -12.12 39.38 -24.02
C GLU A 128 -12.42 40.88 -23.84
N LEU A 129 -11.99 41.48 -22.73
CA LEU A 129 -12.16 42.91 -22.50
C LEU A 129 -11.33 43.78 -23.46
N THR A 130 -10.17 43.30 -23.94
CA THR A 130 -9.44 44.00 -25.01
C THR A 130 -10.15 43.93 -26.36
N VAL A 131 -11.02 42.94 -26.59
CA VAL A 131 -11.86 42.84 -27.81
C VAL A 131 -13.03 43.83 -27.79
N LEU A 132 -13.62 44.12 -26.63
CA LEU A 132 -14.74 45.07 -26.52
C LEU A 132 -14.34 46.55 -26.57
N GLY A 133 -13.08 46.89 -26.27
CA GLY A 133 -12.62 48.27 -26.10
C GLY A 133 -11.90 48.89 -27.29
N SER A 134 -11.47 48.12 -28.30
CA SER A 134 -10.64 48.63 -29.39
C SER A 134 -11.01 48.01 -30.72
N ASP A 135 -11.06 48.86 -31.75
CA ASP A 135 -11.28 48.46 -33.14
C ASP A 135 -10.33 47.33 -33.55
N HIS A 136 -10.93 46.14 -33.74
CA HIS A 136 -10.49 45.04 -34.58
C HIS A 136 -8.98 44.73 -34.65
N THR A 137 -8.33 44.37 -33.53
CA THR A 137 -7.28 43.34 -33.55
C THR A 137 -7.13 42.68 -32.17
N ARG A 138 -7.34 41.36 -32.10
CA ARG A 138 -6.97 40.56 -30.93
C ARG A 138 -5.46 40.68 -30.73
N ASP A 139 -5.01 41.32 -29.65
CA ASP A 139 -3.58 41.40 -29.33
C ASP A 139 -3.07 40.01 -28.89
N PRO A 140 -2.23 39.33 -29.70
CA PRO A 140 -1.74 37.98 -29.39
C PRO A 140 -0.83 37.95 -28.16
N ARG A 141 -0.36 39.11 -27.66
CA ARG A 141 0.45 39.20 -26.44
C ARG A 141 -0.27 38.67 -25.21
N ALA A 142 -1.61 38.64 -25.19
CA ALA A 142 -2.39 38.05 -24.11
C ALA A 142 -2.05 36.55 -23.90
N LEU A 143 -1.74 35.83 -24.98
CA LEU A 143 -1.34 34.41 -24.93
C LEU A 143 0.02 34.20 -24.24
N ILE A 144 0.89 35.22 -24.23
CA ILE A 144 2.18 35.16 -23.51
C ILE A 144 1.95 35.03 -22.01
N TYR A 145 0.86 35.62 -21.47
CA TYR A 145 0.50 35.49 -20.06
C TYR A 145 -0.07 34.12 -19.67
N LEU A 146 -0.41 33.26 -20.64
CA LEU A 146 -0.77 31.86 -20.36
C LEU A 146 0.48 30.97 -20.14
N ILE A 147 1.65 31.38 -20.62
CA ILE A 147 2.93 30.67 -20.41
C ILE A 147 3.24 30.49 -18.92
N PRO A 148 3.24 31.55 -18.07
CA PRO A 148 3.48 31.36 -16.63
C PRO A 148 2.39 30.52 -15.95
N VAL A 149 1.12 30.63 -16.38
CA VAL A 149 0.04 29.78 -15.85
C VAL A 149 0.29 28.30 -16.15
N ALA A 150 0.72 27.98 -17.37
CA ALA A 150 1.09 26.63 -17.77
C ALA A 150 2.31 26.10 -16.98
N LEU A 151 3.33 26.94 -16.77
CA LEU A 151 4.51 26.59 -15.99
C LEU A 151 4.19 26.33 -14.51
N ILE A 152 3.36 27.17 -13.89
CA ILE A 152 2.93 26.99 -12.49
C ILE A 152 2.11 25.70 -12.37
N THR A 153 1.20 25.46 -13.30
CA THR A 153 0.38 24.23 -13.31
C THR A 153 1.27 23.00 -13.45
N ALA A 154 2.22 23.01 -14.40
CA ALA A 154 3.19 21.93 -14.57
C ALA A 154 4.05 21.70 -13.32
N ALA A 155 4.50 22.77 -12.65
CA ALA A 155 5.25 22.69 -11.40
C ALA A 155 4.40 22.08 -10.27
N LEU A 156 3.13 22.47 -10.12
CA LEU A 156 2.22 21.92 -9.11
C LEU A 156 1.92 20.44 -9.34
N LEU A 157 1.73 20.04 -10.60
CA LEU A 157 1.58 18.64 -10.99
C LEU A 157 2.86 17.84 -10.68
N TRP A 158 4.02 18.41 -10.97
CA TRP A 158 5.32 17.79 -10.71
C TRP A 158 5.61 17.64 -9.21
N VAL A 159 5.32 18.67 -8.40
CA VAL A 159 5.43 18.61 -6.94
C VAL A 159 4.44 17.60 -6.36
N GLY A 160 3.20 17.57 -6.84
CA GLY A 160 2.22 16.54 -6.47
C GLY A 160 2.69 15.13 -6.77
N TRP A 161 3.35 14.95 -7.92
CA TRP A 161 3.95 13.68 -8.31
C TRP A 161 5.12 13.28 -7.41
N LEU A 162 5.97 14.25 -7.03
CA LEU A 162 7.14 14.02 -6.19
C LEU A 162 6.75 13.69 -4.74
N VAL A 163 5.83 14.48 -4.16
CA VAL A 163 5.32 14.31 -2.79
C VAL A 163 4.40 13.10 -2.70
N GLY A 164 3.63 12.84 -3.75
CA GLY A 164 2.74 11.70 -3.89
C GLY A 164 3.42 10.35 -3.97
N ARG A 165 4.73 10.33 -4.17
CA ARG A 165 5.56 9.14 -4.09
C ARG A 165 5.78 8.71 -2.63
N ILE A 166 4.81 8.89 -1.72
CA ILE A 166 4.80 8.17 -0.46
C ILE A 166 4.57 6.71 -0.84
N PRO A 167 5.59 5.86 -0.68
CA PRO A 167 5.48 4.52 -1.19
C PRO A 167 4.58 3.72 -0.24
N GLY A 168 3.60 2.97 -0.76
CA GLY A 168 2.46 2.44 0.02
C GLY A 168 2.79 1.51 1.19
N TRP A 169 4.05 1.10 1.37
CA TRP A 169 4.54 0.44 2.59
C TRP A 169 4.54 1.39 3.80
N LYS A 170 4.85 2.68 3.60
CA LYS A 170 4.67 3.71 4.64
C LYS A 170 3.21 3.89 5.02
N TYR A 171 2.29 3.69 4.07
CA TYR A 171 0.85 3.73 4.35
C TYR A 171 0.42 2.54 5.21
N ASN A 172 0.86 1.31 4.90
CA ASN A 172 0.61 0.16 5.75
C ASN A 172 1.16 0.36 7.17
N ALA A 173 2.38 0.87 7.31
CA ALA A 173 2.96 1.16 8.61
C ALA A 173 2.15 2.22 9.41
N LEU A 174 1.65 3.26 8.74
CA LEU A 174 0.79 4.27 9.35
C LEU A 174 -0.56 3.70 9.79
N VAL A 175 -1.19 2.85 8.97
CA VAL A 175 -2.46 2.19 9.31
C VAL A 175 -2.28 1.27 10.51
N VAL A 176 -1.20 0.48 10.55
CA VAL A 176 -0.90 -0.38 11.71
C VAL A 176 -0.72 0.46 12.98
N GLN A 177 0.00 1.59 12.88
CA GLN A 177 0.20 2.50 14.01
C GLN A 177 -1.12 3.17 14.46
N GLU A 178 -1.99 3.55 13.52
CA GLU A 178 -3.32 4.09 13.82
C GLU A 178 -4.21 3.04 14.50
N ASN A 179 -4.19 1.80 14.02
CA ASN A 179 -4.93 0.69 14.61
C ASN A 179 -4.42 0.36 16.02
N GLU A 180 -3.11 0.33 16.23
CA GLU A 180 -2.51 0.12 17.55
C GLU A 180 -2.94 1.20 18.53
N LYS A 181 -2.95 2.47 18.10
CA LYS A 181 -3.48 3.58 18.92
C LYS A 181 -4.97 3.43 19.21
N ALA A 182 -5.76 2.97 18.25
CA ALA A 182 -7.19 2.74 18.44
C ALA A 182 -7.45 1.58 19.42
N GLU A 183 -6.68 0.50 19.34
CA GLU A 183 -6.73 -0.63 20.26
C GLU A 183 -6.30 -0.21 21.68
N LEU A 184 -5.21 0.57 21.81
CA LEU A 184 -4.79 1.14 23.08
C LEU A 184 -5.84 2.09 23.67
N ALA A 185 -6.42 2.97 22.86
CA ALA A 185 -7.49 3.87 23.30
C ALA A 185 -8.74 3.11 23.75
N LYS A 186 -9.08 2.00 23.07
CA LYS A 186 -10.17 1.12 23.48
C LYS A 186 -9.85 0.39 24.78
N ALA A 187 -8.63 -0.12 24.93
CA ALA A 187 -8.18 -0.76 26.16
C ALA A 187 -8.14 0.22 27.35
N GLU A 188 -7.72 1.47 27.12
CA GLU A 188 -7.78 2.53 28.14
C GLU A 188 -9.22 2.92 28.47
N ALA A 189 -10.12 2.95 27.49
CA ALA A 189 -11.54 3.22 27.73
C ALA A 189 -12.22 2.08 28.52
N GLU A 190 -11.92 0.82 28.19
CA GLU A 190 -12.36 -0.37 28.92
C GLU A 190 -11.75 -0.40 30.33
N ALA A 191 -10.48 -0.02 30.50
CA ALA A 191 -9.84 0.09 31.80
C ALA A 191 -10.49 1.20 32.66
N ARG A 192 -10.79 2.37 32.08
CA ARG A 192 -11.52 3.45 32.78
C ARG A 192 -12.92 3.01 33.19
N GLN A 193 -13.68 2.37 32.29
CA GLN A 193 -14.99 1.82 32.64
C GLN A 193 -14.90 0.75 33.73
N SER A 194 -13.87 -0.10 33.71
CA SER A 194 -13.65 -1.11 34.74
C SER A 194 -13.26 -0.50 36.09
N THR A 195 -12.54 0.62 36.09
CA THR A 195 -12.15 1.34 37.31
C THR A 195 -13.35 2.09 37.92
N ASP A 196 -14.21 2.70 37.10
CA ASP A 196 -15.47 3.34 37.54
C ASP A 196 -16.55 2.32 37.96
N SER A 197 -16.42 1.06 37.56
CA SER A 197 -17.34 -0.03 37.93
C SER A 197 -16.93 -0.78 39.21
N THR A 198 -15.89 -0.32 39.91
CA THR A 198 -15.50 -0.87 41.22
C THR A 198 -16.20 -0.05 42.31
N PRO A 199 -17.20 -0.60 43.04
CA PRO A 199 -17.89 0.11 44.12
C PRO A 199 -17.00 0.36 45.34
#